data_AF-A0AAN5C762-F1
#
_entry.id   AF-A0AAN5C762-F1
#
_cell.length_a   1.000
_cell.length_b   1.000
_cell.length_c   1.000
_cell.angle_alpha   90.00
_cell.angle_beta   90.00
_cell.angle_gamma   90.00
#
_symmetry.space_group_name_H-M   'P 1'
#
loop_
_entity.id
_entity.type
_entity.pdbx_description
1 polymer ?
#
loop_
_entity_poly.entity_id
_entity_poly.type
_entity_poly.pdbx_seq_one_letter_code
_entity_poly.pdbx_strand_id
1 'polypeptide(L)'
;VDKPWPTVRGRTNFCWYDLSEEWSEETTPKPVAVENIDRNFKYYRKRWAALPFSERQKYKSLGTSSRPRGELIAETMLSFSEGVRDLSQLETGIRTYWRDFEAYTLRKMMEGHSEEETAEVLKTISQIAGLAVRSKHLVTKPLPALTRGVKSVTMSQEQASCLLAYAFFCTVLPRPGYNFFSFCRFHCHRNPIYMEKMKFILHYFRTVIEEMPRGTLTFSRPAFDVEEREDMLDSWTEPLREMHATPEGRIEEMEGCLQVVFSSDYIGGQVMNTGAMQEAIRFLCCPEMLVSMLLCDWVGYLRASHCYPGRAALQCIRRIRFVTPPRSDETAKGRTER
;
A
#
# COMPACT_ATOMS: atom_id res chain seq x y z
N VAL A 1 -14.50 -23.89 -11.40
CA VAL A 1 -15.61 -22.90 -11.32
C VAL A 1 -15.12 -21.64 -12.00
N ASP A 2 -15.06 -21.69 -13.34
CA ASP A 2 -14.62 -20.59 -14.19
C ASP A 2 -15.75 -19.57 -14.35
N LYS A 3 -16.00 -18.80 -13.30
CA LYS A 3 -16.74 -17.55 -13.47
C LYS A 3 -15.73 -16.49 -13.89
N PRO A 4 -15.90 -15.81 -15.04
CA PRO A 4 -15.04 -14.70 -15.41
C PRO A 4 -15.09 -13.66 -14.28
N TRP A 5 -13.91 -13.24 -13.81
CA TRP A 5 -13.80 -12.21 -12.79
C TRP A 5 -14.55 -10.94 -13.23
N PRO A 6 -15.27 -10.26 -12.32
CA PRO A 6 -16.03 -9.08 -12.68
C PRO A 6 -15.12 -8.05 -13.35
N THR A 7 -15.60 -7.50 -14.48
CA THR A 7 -14.91 -6.46 -15.24
C THR A 7 -14.58 -5.28 -14.33
N VAL A 8 -13.30 -4.87 -14.35
CA VAL A 8 -12.76 -3.76 -13.55
C VAL A 8 -13.39 -2.41 -13.96
N ARG A 9 -14.16 -2.36 -15.05
CA ARG A 9 -14.90 -1.18 -15.51
C ARG A 9 -16.23 -1.01 -14.77
N GLY A 10 -16.33 0.08 -14.00
CA GLY A 10 -17.60 0.56 -13.43
C GLY A 10 -17.46 1.97 -12.87
N ARG A 11 -18.54 2.76 -12.82
CA ARG A 11 -18.53 4.14 -12.24
C ARG A 11 -18.07 4.19 -10.77
N THR A 12 -18.09 3.05 -10.08
CA THR A 12 -17.71 2.90 -8.66
C THR A 12 -16.43 2.09 -8.45
N ASN A 13 -15.78 1.61 -9.52
CA ASN A 13 -14.55 0.82 -9.47
C ASN A 13 -13.43 1.60 -10.18
N PHE A 14 -12.36 1.93 -9.47
CA PHE A 14 -11.27 2.71 -10.03
C PHE A 14 -10.07 1.83 -10.37
N CYS A 15 -9.53 2.00 -11.58
CA CYS A 15 -8.35 1.30 -12.06
C CYS A 15 -7.26 2.31 -12.46
N TRP A 16 -6.05 2.11 -11.94
CA TRP A 16 -4.87 2.94 -12.24
C TRP A 16 -3.92 2.36 -13.28
N TYR A 17 -4.21 1.18 -13.83
CA TYR A 17 -3.48 0.64 -14.97
C TYR A 17 -4.40 0.52 -16.19
N ASP A 18 -3.80 0.57 -17.37
CA ASP A 18 -4.52 0.46 -18.63
C ASP A 18 -5.06 -0.96 -18.80
N LEU A 19 -6.39 -1.07 -18.92
CA LEU A 19 -7.10 -2.32 -19.13
C LEU A 19 -7.23 -2.68 -20.62
N SER A 20 -6.83 -1.78 -21.52
CA SER A 20 -6.94 -1.96 -22.97
C SER A 20 -5.73 -2.67 -23.58
N GLU A 21 -4.60 -2.70 -22.87
CA GLU A 21 -3.44 -3.50 -23.26
C GLU A 21 -3.49 -4.86 -22.56
N GLU A 22 -3.26 -5.94 -23.32
CA GLU A 22 -3.10 -7.27 -22.75
C GLU A 22 -1.86 -7.30 -21.83
N TRP A 23 -2.09 -7.58 -20.54
CA TRP A 23 -1.02 -7.77 -19.57
C TRP A 23 -0.73 -9.27 -19.37
N SER A 24 0.54 -9.63 -19.52
CA SER A 24 1.12 -10.97 -19.31
C SER A 24 2.08 -10.96 -18.12
N GLU A 25 2.47 -12.14 -17.60
CA GLU A 25 3.51 -12.24 -16.56
C GLU A 25 4.84 -11.59 -16.97
N GLU A 26 5.09 -11.49 -18.28
CA GLU A 26 6.30 -10.93 -18.88
C GLU A 26 6.26 -9.41 -19.07
N THR A 27 5.13 -8.75 -18.86
CA THR A 27 4.97 -7.31 -19.06
C THR A 27 4.59 -6.62 -17.76
N THR A 28 4.90 -5.34 -17.58
CA THR A 28 4.44 -4.57 -16.40
C THR A 28 3.11 -3.91 -16.75
N PRO A 29 2.08 -3.91 -15.87
CA PRO A 29 0.82 -3.20 -16.14
C PRO A 29 1.11 -1.72 -16.38
N LYS A 30 0.87 -1.25 -17.60
CA LYS A 30 1.13 0.17 -17.92
C LYS A 30 0.16 1.06 -17.15
N PRO A 31 0.61 2.20 -16.60
CA PRO A 31 -0.31 3.15 -15.99
C PRO A 31 -1.33 3.60 -17.03
N VAL A 32 -2.57 3.91 -16.61
CA VAL A 32 -3.54 4.51 -17.52
C VAL A 32 -2.93 5.76 -18.15
N ALA A 33 -3.07 5.88 -19.47
CA ALA A 33 -2.60 7.03 -20.25
C ALA A 33 -2.89 8.35 -19.53
N VAL A 34 -1.93 9.26 -19.62
CA VAL A 34 -1.88 10.52 -18.89
C VAL A 34 -2.97 11.47 -19.40
N GLU A 35 -4.22 11.27 -18.97
CA GLU A 35 -5.32 12.19 -19.32
C GLU A 35 -5.43 13.35 -18.34
N ASN A 36 -4.93 13.20 -17.10
CA ASN A 36 -5.05 14.23 -16.06
C ASN A 36 -3.88 14.18 -15.09
N ILE A 37 -2.68 14.62 -15.50
CA ILE A 37 -1.77 15.20 -14.50
C ILE A 37 -2.57 16.34 -13.88
N ASP A 38 -2.82 16.27 -12.58
CA ASP A 38 -3.44 17.37 -11.85
C ASP A 38 -2.42 18.52 -11.73
N ARG A 39 -2.05 19.12 -12.87
CA ARG A 39 -1.05 20.19 -12.99
C ARG A 39 -1.46 21.42 -12.19
N ASN A 40 -2.76 21.57 -11.97
CA ASN A 40 -3.36 22.66 -11.21
C ASN A 40 -3.77 22.23 -9.80
N PHE A 41 -3.52 20.99 -9.43
CA PHE A 41 -3.74 20.45 -8.10
C PHE A 41 -5.20 20.54 -7.60
N LYS A 42 -6.16 20.63 -8.54
CA LYS A 42 -7.59 20.95 -8.32
C LYS A 42 -8.36 19.86 -7.56
N TYR A 43 -7.82 18.65 -7.41
CA TYR A 43 -8.54 17.55 -6.76
C TYR A 43 -8.38 17.56 -5.22
N TYR A 44 -8.69 18.70 -4.60
CA TYR A 44 -8.89 18.79 -3.16
C TYR A 44 -10.37 18.93 -2.82
N ARG A 45 -11.00 17.79 -2.53
CA ARG A 45 -12.27 17.64 -1.79
C ARG A 45 -12.21 16.33 -1.02
N LYS A 46 -13.04 16.14 0.03
CA LYS A 46 -13.11 14.98 0.96
C LYS A 46 -12.97 13.56 0.36
N ARG A 47 -13.01 13.40 -0.97
CA ARG A 47 -12.97 12.16 -1.73
C ARG A 47 -11.60 11.72 -2.24
N TRP A 48 -10.52 12.51 -2.13
CA TRP A 48 -9.19 12.14 -2.68
C TRP A 48 -8.06 12.27 -1.66
N ALA A 49 -7.05 11.38 -1.72
CA ALA A 49 -5.86 11.43 -0.86
C ALA A 49 -4.89 12.51 -1.37
N ALA A 50 -4.37 13.32 -0.44
CA ALA A 50 -3.45 14.40 -0.73
C ALA A 50 -2.02 13.86 -0.86
N LEU A 51 -1.55 13.67 -2.10
CA LEU A 51 -0.18 13.26 -2.38
C LEU A 51 0.80 14.44 -2.28
N PRO A 52 2.13 14.19 -2.24
CA PRO A 52 3.14 15.25 -2.11
C PRO A 52 3.11 16.28 -3.25
N PHE A 53 2.54 15.90 -4.39
CA PHE A 53 2.21 16.77 -5.51
C PHE A 53 0.74 17.22 -5.48
N SER A 54 0.15 17.51 -4.31
CA SER A 54 -1.21 18.08 -4.16
C SER A 54 -1.19 19.58 -3.78
N GLU A 55 -2.28 20.33 -4.00
CA GLU A 55 -2.31 21.81 -3.85
C GLU A 55 -2.04 22.23 -2.42
N ARG A 56 -2.47 21.38 -1.48
CA ARG A 56 -2.26 21.55 -0.04
C ARG A 56 -0.77 21.59 0.32
N GLN A 57 0.11 21.09 -0.54
CA GLN A 57 1.57 21.14 -0.39
C GLN A 57 2.17 22.45 -0.92
N LYS A 58 1.38 23.35 -1.50
CA LYS A 58 1.84 24.68 -1.95
C LYS A 58 1.90 25.70 -0.81
N TYR A 59 1.32 25.38 0.37
CA TYR A 59 1.40 26.23 1.55
C TYR A 59 2.75 26.07 2.26
N LYS A 60 3.03 27.00 3.19
CA LYS A 60 4.29 27.06 3.95
C LYS A 60 4.63 25.70 4.55
N SER A 61 5.86 25.27 4.33
CA SER A 61 6.40 24.02 4.82
C SER A 61 6.30 23.89 6.35
N LEU A 62 6.06 22.66 6.85
CA LEU A 62 6.16 22.29 8.27
C LEU A 62 7.62 22.07 8.71
N GLY A 63 8.58 22.33 7.82
CA GLY A 63 10.00 22.15 8.02
C GLY A 63 10.75 23.40 8.46
N THR A 64 12.02 23.44 8.10
CA THR A 64 12.95 24.55 8.35
C THR A 64 12.88 25.63 7.27
N SER A 65 12.34 25.33 6.09
CA SER A 65 12.22 26.27 4.97
C SER A 65 10.85 26.95 4.93
N SER A 66 10.79 28.18 4.41
CA SER A 66 9.55 28.92 4.15
C SER A 66 8.97 28.66 2.76
N ARG A 67 9.71 27.97 1.88
CA ARG A 67 9.30 27.65 0.50
C ARG A 67 8.10 26.68 0.46
N PRO A 68 7.39 26.60 -0.68
CA PRO A 68 6.31 25.64 -0.87
C PRO A 68 6.77 24.20 -0.59
N ARG A 69 6.02 23.47 0.25
CA ARG A 69 6.38 22.11 0.67
C ARG A 69 6.56 21.13 -0.48
N GLY A 70 5.70 21.21 -1.51
CA GLY A 70 5.75 20.34 -2.69
C GLY A 70 7.03 20.51 -3.52
N GLU A 71 7.52 21.74 -3.68
CA GLU A 71 8.79 22.02 -4.37
C GLU A 71 9.97 21.42 -3.61
N LEU A 72 10.02 21.64 -2.29
CA LEU A 72 11.06 21.11 -1.43
C LEU A 72 11.11 19.58 -1.49
N ILE A 73 9.95 18.92 -1.47
CA ILE A 73 9.88 17.46 -1.61
C ILE A 73 10.41 17.04 -2.99
N ALA A 74 9.97 17.68 -4.07
CA ALA A 74 10.39 17.32 -5.42
C ALA A 74 11.91 17.45 -5.61
N GLU A 75 12.49 18.59 -5.19
CA GLU A 75 13.94 18.83 -5.23
C GLU A 75 14.71 17.83 -4.37
N THR A 76 14.22 17.56 -3.15
CA THR A 76 14.86 16.62 -2.23
C THR A 76 14.85 15.19 -2.80
N MET A 77 13.72 14.75 -3.36
CA MET A 77 13.63 13.40 -3.96
C MET A 77 14.51 13.26 -5.21
N LEU A 78 14.62 14.31 -6.03
CA LEU A 78 15.53 14.31 -7.17
C LEU A 78 16.99 14.21 -6.70
N SER A 79 17.40 15.04 -5.75
CA SER A 79 18.75 15.00 -5.18
C SER A 79 19.07 13.64 -4.54
N PHE A 80 18.14 13.06 -3.78
CA PHE A 80 18.35 11.74 -3.19
C PHE A 80 18.39 10.62 -4.24
N SER A 81 17.67 10.75 -5.36
CA SER A 81 17.70 9.76 -6.44
C SER A 81 19.03 9.74 -7.20
N GLU A 82 19.78 10.84 -7.19
CA GLU A 82 21.15 10.91 -7.73
C GLU A 82 22.17 10.29 -6.77
N GLY A 83 21.87 10.28 -5.47
CA GLY A 83 22.67 9.63 -4.44
C GLY A 83 22.59 10.32 -3.08
N VAL A 84 22.33 9.52 -2.04
CA VAL A 84 22.44 9.94 -0.64
C VAL A 84 23.85 9.59 -0.15
N ARG A 85 24.65 10.61 0.17
CA ARG A 85 26.05 10.47 0.60
C ARG A 85 26.17 10.00 2.05
N ASP A 86 25.30 10.51 2.91
CA ASP A 86 25.29 10.21 4.34
C ASP A 86 23.92 10.51 4.96
N LEU A 87 23.73 10.08 6.21
CA LEU A 87 22.50 10.33 6.95
C LEU A 87 22.28 11.82 7.29
N SER A 88 23.33 12.64 7.30
CA SER A 88 23.22 14.08 7.55
C SER A 88 22.60 14.82 6.34
N GLN A 89 22.92 14.40 5.11
CA GLN A 89 22.26 14.85 3.90
C GLN A 89 20.78 14.43 3.90
N LEU A 90 20.49 13.18 4.25
CA LEU A 90 19.13 12.66 4.35
C LEU A 90 18.30 13.51 5.34
N GLU A 91 18.84 13.73 6.54
CA GLU A 91 18.16 14.50 7.56
C GLU A 91 17.97 15.96 7.14
N THR A 92 19.02 16.62 6.63
CA THR A 92 18.95 18.02 6.17
C THR A 92 17.90 18.20 5.09
N GLY A 93 17.84 17.29 4.12
CA GLY A 93 16.86 17.33 3.04
C GLY A 93 15.42 17.17 3.55
N ILE A 94 15.16 16.15 4.38
CA ILE A 94 13.81 15.91 4.91
C ILE A 94 13.37 17.04 5.86
N ARG A 95 14.29 17.58 6.67
CA ARG A 95 14.01 18.71 7.58
C ARG A 95 13.51 19.97 6.88
N THR A 96 13.82 20.14 5.58
CA THR A 96 13.26 21.25 4.79
C THR A 96 11.73 21.24 4.76
N TYR A 97 11.10 20.05 4.78
CA TYR A 97 9.65 19.86 4.71
C TYR A 97 9.00 19.16 5.91
N TRP A 98 9.81 18.61 6.83
CA TRP A 98 9.39 17.97 8.07
C TRP A 98 10.43 18.20 9.18
N ARG A 99 10.23 19.22 10.01
CA ARG A 99 11.26 19.78 10.90
C ARG A 99 11.87 18.77 11.88
N ASP A 100 11.05 17.90 12.44
CA ASP A 100 11.45 17.00 13.54
C ASP A 100 11.98 15.65 13.03
N PHE A 101 12.46 15.60 11.79
CA PHE A 101 13.06 14.38 11.25
C PHE A 101 14.42 14.09 11.88
N GLU A 102 14.63 12.84 12.27
CA GLU A 102 15.92 12.28 12.71
C GLU A 102 16.06 10.87 12.13
N ALA A 103 17.22 10.56 11.55
CA ALA A 103 17.50 9.23 11.02
C ALA A 103 18.02 8.29 12.13
N TYR A 104 17.46 8.36 13.34
CA TYR A 104 17.96 7.66 14.53
C TYR A 104 18.05 6.15 14.31
N THR A 105 16.97 5.53 13.82
CA THR A 105 16.92 4.08 13.60
C THR A 105 17.90 3.64 12.53
N LEU A 106 18.01 4.38 11.43
CA LEU A 106 19.00 4.07 10.38
C LEU A 106 20.42 4.17 10.92
N ARG A 107 20.72 5.23 11.68
CA ARG A 107 22.02 5.42 12.32
C ARG A 107 22.36 4.24 13.23
N LYS A 108 21.41 3.84 14.08
CA LYS A 108 21.56 2.70 14.99
C LYS A 108 21.73 1.38 14.24
N MET A 109 21.00 1.17 13.14
CA MET A 109 21.14 -0.03 12.30
C MET A 109 22.51 -0.10 11.61
N MET A 110 23.14 1.05 11.37
CA MET A 110 24.46 1.15 10.73
C MET A 110 25.60 1.20 11.75
N GLU A 111 25.32 1.15 13.06
CA GLU A 111 26.36 1.07 14.09
C GLU A 111 27.14 -0.24 13.94
N GLY A 112 28.46 -0.12 13.69
CA GLY A 112 29.34 -1.27 13.51
C GLY A 112 29.34 -1.87 12.09
N HIS A 113 28.56 -1.32 11.16
CA HIS A 113 28.67 -1.67 9.74
C HIS A 113 30.01 -1.25 9.15
N SER A 114 30.51 -2.00 8.18
CA SER A 114 31.61 -1.57 7.32
C SER A 114 31.20 -0.38 6.44
N GLU A 115 32.18 0.26 5.79
CA GLU A 115 31.92 1.32 4.81
C GLU A 115 31.08 0.79 3.63
N GLU A 116 31.30 -0.46 3.22
CA GLU A 116 30.57 -1.12 2.13
C GLU A 116 29.11 -1.40 2.51
N GLU A 117 28.87 -1.92 3.71
CA GLU A 117 27.52 -2.16 4.23
C GLU A 117 26.74 -0.85 4.41
N THR A 118 27.43 0.19 4.88
CA THR A 118 26.88 1.54 4.98
C THR A 118 26.51 2.09 3.60
N ALA A 119 27.40 1.97 2.61
CA ALA A 119 27.17 2.40 1.25
C ALA A 119 25.97 1.68 0.61
N GLU A 120 25.79 0.38 0.86
CA GLU A 120 24.67 -0.40 0.31
C GLU A 120 23.32 0.03 0.91
N VAL A 121 23.26 0.37 2.20
CA VAL A 121 22.06 0.95 2.82
C VAL A 121 21.72 2.31 2.20
N LEU A 122 22.71 3.19 2.04
CA LEU A 122 22.51 4.52 1.45
C LEU A 122 22.11 4.45 -0.03
N LYS A 123 22.69 3.51 -0.78
CA LYS A 123 22.29 3.19 -2.15
C LYS A 123 20.84 2.69 -2.21
N THR A 124 20.44 1.79 -1.32
CA THR A 124 19.03 1.36 -1.19
C THR A 124 18.13 2.58 -0.99
N ILE A 125 18.46 3.48 -0.06
CA ILE A 125 17.68 4.71 0.20
C ILE A 125 17.59 5.59 -1.05
N SER A 126 18.69 5.75 -1.79
CA SER A 126 18.72 6.51 -3.05
C SER A 126 17.78 5.91 -4.10
N GLN A 127 17.76 4.58 -4.21
CA GLN A 127 16.85 3.86 -5.11
C GLN A 127 15.38 3.98 -4.67
N ILE A 128 15.08 4.01 -3.36
CA ILE A 128 13.73 4.33 -2.85
C ILE A 128 13.32 5.75 -3.29
N ALA A 129 14.23 6.72 -3.28
CA ALA A 129 13.95 8.06 -3.80
C ALA A 129 13.65 8.04 -5.30
N GLY A 130 14.37 7.20 -6.07
CA GLY A 130 14.05 6.91 -7.46
C GLY A 130 12.60 6.45 -7.67
N LEU A 131 12.08 5.55 -6.82
CA LEU A 131 10.66 5.15 -6.86
C LEU A 131 9.72 6.34 -6.64
N ALA A 132 10.00 7.20 -5.65
CA ALA A 132 9.21 8.40 -5.39
C ALA A 132 9.22 9.38 -6.57
N VAL A 133 10.35 9.56 -7.25
CA VAL A 133 10.47 10.41 -8.45
C VAL A 133 9.66 9.86 -9.63
N ARG A 134 9.68 8.54 -9.85
CA ARG A 134 8.92 7.88 -10.94
C ARG A 134 7.41 7.98 -10.76
N SER A 135 6.93 8.15 -9.54
CA SER A 135 5.50 8.22 -9.23
C SER A 135 4.74 9.26 -10.06
N LYS A 136 5.37 10.36 -10.50
CA LYS A 136 4.77 11.39 -11.38
C LYS A 136 4.27 10.83 -12.72
N HIS A 137 4.85 9.72 -13.18
CA HIS A 137 4.47 9.02 -14.40
C HIS A 137 3.55 7.82 -14.15
N LEU A 138 3.49 7.34 -12.91
CA LEU A 138 2.80 6.10 -12.56
C LEU A 138 1.47 6.37 -11.82
N VAL A 139 1.44 7.35 -10.92
CA VAL A 139 0.25 7.75 -10.17
C VAL A 139 -0.39 8.96 -10.86
N THR A 140 -0.95 8.69 -12.04
CA THR A 140 -1.44 9.71 -12.98
C THR A 140 -2.86 10.19 -12.71
N LYS A 141 -3.55 9.60 -11.72
CA LYS A 141 -4.89 10.01 -11.30
C LYS A 141 -4.91 10.19 -9.77
N PRO A 142 -5.72 11.12 -9.24
CA PRO A 142 -5.88 11.28 -7.79
C PRO A 142 -6.37 9.97 -7.15
N LEU A 143 -5.85 9.61 -5.97
CA LEU A 143 -6.26 8.41 -5.24
C LEU A 143 -7.60 8.66 -4.53
N PRO A 144 -8.70 7.98 -4.86
CA PRO A 144 -9.97 8.17 -4.21
C PRO A 144 -9.96 7.50 -2.85
N ALA A 145 -10.73 8.09 -1.96
CA ALA A 145 -11.14 7.45 -0.74
C ALA A 145 -12.15 6.32 -1.06
N LEU A 146 -11.89 5.13 -0.54
CA LEU A 146 -12.84 4.02 -0.46
C LEU A 146 -13.97 4.39 0.51
N THR A 147 -14.96 5.10 -0.02
CA THR A 147 -16.20 5.51 0.67
C THR A 147 -17.38 4.69 0.15
N ARG A 148 -18.61 4.85 0.68
CA ARG A 148 -19.79 4.09 0.23
C ARG A 148 -20.04 4.11 -1.29
N GLY A 149 -19.62 5.17 -2.00
CA GLY A 149 -19.76 5.28 -3.44
C GLY A 149 -18.61 4.68 -4.26
N VAL A 150 -17.51 4.27 -3.61
CA VAL A 150 -16.31 3.71 -4.26
C VAL A 150 -16.10 2.29 -3.73
N LYS A 151 -16.44 1.30 -4.54
CA LYS A 151 -16.45 -0.11 -4.16
C LYS A 151 -15.05 -0.71 -4.15
N SER A 152 -14.21 -0.35 -5.13
CA SER A 152 -12.85 -0.85 -5.21
C SER A 152 -11.87 0.11 -5.90
N VAL A 153 -10.60 -0.08 -5.55
CA VAL A 153 -9.42 0.60 -6.10
C VAL A 153 -8.43 -0.48 -6.50
N THR A 154 -8.05 -0.53 -7.78
CA THR A 154 -7.02 -1.44 -8.29
C THR A 154 -5.82 -0.68 -8.86
N MET A 155 -4.62 -1.01 -8.39
CA MET A 155 -3.35 -0.43 -8.83
C MET A 155 -2.29 -1.51 -9.06
N SER A 156 -1.23 -1.20 -9.81
CA SER A 156 -0.06 -2.09 -9.91
C SER A 156 0.72 -2.13 -8.60
N GLN A 157 1.48 -3.20 -8.39
CA GLN A 157 2.40 -3.28 -7.25
C GLN A 157 3.47 -2.18 -7.33
N GLU A 158 3.95 -1.85 -8.52
CA GLU A 158 4.87 -0.73 -8.73
C GLU A 158 4.29 0.63 -8.27
N GLN A 159 3.00 0.89 -8.55
CA GLN A 159 2.31 2.07 -8.03
C GLN A 159 2.26 2.06 -6.50
N ALA A 160 1.98 0.91 -5.89
CA ALA A 160 2.00 0.76 -4.43
C ALA A 160 3.40 1.00 -3.84
N SER A 161 4.47 0.48 -4.46
CA SER A 161 5.86 0.73 -4.05
C SER A 161 6.21 2.22 -4.09
N CYS A 162 5.74 2.95 -5.12
CA CYS A 162 5.91 4.40 -5.20
C CYS A 162 5.20 5.15 -4.06
N LEU A 163 4.00 4.71 -3.66
CA LEU A 163 3.27 5.29 -2.53
C LEU A 163 3.95 5.00 -1.19
N LEU A 164 4.52 3.79 -1.02
CA LEU A 164 5.31 3.45 0.16
C LEU A 164 6.60 4.27 0.24
N ALA A 165 7.25 4.56 -0.90
CA ALA A 165 8.44 5.42 -0.93
C ALA A 165 8.11 6.82 -0.38
N TYR A 166 6.92 7.34 -0.66
CA TYR A 166 6.45 8.59 -0.07
C TYR A 166 6.23 8.52 1.45
N ALA A 167 5.77 7.37 1.98
CA ALA A 167 5.72 7.15 3.42
C ALA A 167 7.11 7.09 4.05
N PHE A 168 8.08 6.45 3.38
CA PHE A 168 9.47 6.34 3.82
C PHE A 168 10.12 7.71 4.00
N PHE A 169 9.94 8.62 3.04
CA PHE A 169 10.49 9.97 3.11
C PHE A 169 9.60 10.96 3.88
N CYS A 170 8.60 10.49 4.65
CA CYS A 170 7.74 11.32 5.50
C CYS A 170 7.02 12.45 4.75
N THR A 171 6.68 12.21 3.48
CA THR A 171 6.11 13.25 2.59
C THR A 171 4.59 13.36 2.73
N VAL A 172 3.91 12.30 3.15
CA VAL A 172 2.46 12.25 3.30
C VAL A 172 2.02 12.94 4.60
N LEU A 173 1.05 13.83 4.50
CA LEU A 173 0.49 14.54 5.66
C LEU A 173 -0.65 13.73 6.31
N PRO A 174 -0.84 13.85 7.64
CA PRO A 174 -1.99 13.30 8.32
C PRO A 174 -3.32 13.76 7.69
N ARG A 175 -4.28 12.84 7.61
CA ARG A 175 -5.63 13.10 7.12
C ARG A 175 -6.65 12.73 8.21
N PRO A 176 -7.52 13.66 8.63
CA PRO A 176 -8.56 13.35 9.61
C PRO A 176 -9.46 12.21 9.15
N GLY A 177 -9.72 11.25 10.03
CA GLY A 177 -10.55 10.07 9.76
C GLY A 177 -9.81 8.92 9.05
N TYR A 178 -8.50 9.03 8.82
CA TYR A 178 -7.66 7.99 8.22
C TYR A 178 -6.56 7.60 9.20
N ASN A 179 -6.04 6.37 9.05
CA ASN A 179 -4.87 5.97 9.80
C ASN A 179 -3.62 6.72 9.30
N PHE A 180 -2.62 6.88 10.16
CA PHE A 180 -1.39 7.58 9.82
C PHE A 180 -0.61 6.80 8.75
N PHE A 181 -0.13 7.45 7.69
CA PHE A 181 0.63 6.79 6.62
C PHE A 181 1.97 7.49 6.41
N SER A 182 2.90 7.30 7.35
CA SER A 182 4.26 7.82 7.26
C SER A 182 5.16 7.04 8.22
N PHE A 183 6.38 6.77 7.79
CA PHE A 183 7.36 6.03 8.57
C PHE A 183 8.19 6.93 9.49
N CYS A 184 7.74 8.16 9.79
CA CYS A 184 8.50 9.07 10.66
C CYS A 184 8.83 8.46 12.03
N ARG A 185 7.90 7.69 12.62
CA ARG A 185 8.15 6.98 13.88
C ARG A 185 9.18 5.85 13.73
N PHE A 186 9.24 5.22 12.55
CA PHE A 186 10.21 4.17 12.27
C PHE A 186 11.62 4.75 12.20
N HIS A 187 11.76 5.98 11.71
CA HIS A 187 13.04 6.70 11.65
C HIS A 187 13.46 7.30 12.99
N CYS A 188 12.58 8.03 13.66
CA CYS A 188 12.97 8.92 14.76
C CYS A 188 12.89 8.28 16.16
N HIS A 189 12.04 7.26 16.36
CA HIS A 189 11.69 6.83 17.71
C HIS A 189 12.66 5.77 18.27
N ARG A 190 13.08 5.95 19.52
CA ARG A 190 14.10 5.10 20.19
C ARG A 190 13.62 3.72 20.65
N ASN A 191 12.37 3.36 20.37
CA ASN A 191 11.86 2.05 20.82
C ASN A 191 12.41 0.97 19.87
N PRO A 192 13.05 -0.10 20.38
CA PRO A 192 13.69 -1.12 19.56
C PRO A 192 12.74 -1.78 18.55
N ILE A 193 11.43 -1.80 18.81
CA ILE A 193 10.44 -2.33 17.86
C ILE A 193 10.51 -1.65 16.49
N TYR A 194 10.81 -0.36 16.45
CA TYR A 194 10.86 0.40 15.20
C TYR A 194 12.06 0.01 14.33
N MET A 195 13.13 -0.49 14.95
CA MET A 195 14.27 -1.05 14.24
C MET A 195 13.86 -2.33 13.50
N GLU A 196 13.14 -3.24 14.17
CA GLU A 196 12.62 -4.45 13.52
C GLU A 196 11.65 -4.11 12.40
N LYS A 197 10.74 -3.16 12.63
CA LYS A 197 9.82 -2.68 11.58
C LYS A 197 10.55 -2.05 10.39
N MET A 198 11.60 -1.28 10.63
CA MET A 198 12.42 -0.71 9.57
C MET A 198 13.10 -1.78 8.73
N LYS A 199 13.55 -2.90 9.34
CA LYS A 199 14.11 -4.04 8.59
C LYS A 199 13.09 -4.62 7.60
N PHE A 200 11.84 -4.80 7.99
CA PHE A 200 10.77 -5.24 7.07
C PHE A 200 10.61 -4.29 5.88
N ILE A 201 10.57 -2.98 6.14
CA ILE A 201 10.39 -1.97 5.11
C ILE A 201 11.59 -1.91 4.16
N LEU A 202 12.82 -1.91 4.69
CA LEU A 202 14.04 -1.92 3.87
C LEU A 202 14.16 -3.21 3.06
N HIS A 203 13.81 -4.36 3.65
CA HIS A 203 13.80 -5.63 2.93
C HIS A 203 12.81 -5.60 1.76
N TYR A 204 11.57 -5.15 1.99
CA TYR A 204 10.59 -4.97 0.91
C TYR A 204 11.12 -4.08 -0.22
N PHE A 205 11.72 -2.93 0.11
CA PHE A 205 12.27 -2.05 -0.90
C PHE A 205 13.40 -2.69 -1.69
N ARG A 206 14.34 -3.39 -1.03
CA ARG A 206 15.40 -4.13 -1.72
C ARG A 206 14.81 -5.12 -2.72
N THR A 207 13.82 -5.91 -2.31
CA THR A 207 13.15 -6.89 -3.18
C THR A 207 12.53 -6.24 -4.41
N VAL A 208 11.72 -5.17 -4.24
CA VAL A 208 11.05 -4.53 -5.39
C VAL A 208 11.99 -3.70 -6.26
N ILE A 209 13.13 -3.27 -5.73
CA ILE A 209 14.16 -2.54 -6.48
C ILE A 209 15.01 -3.52 -7.31
N GLU A 210 15.34 -4.68 -6.75
CA GLU A 210 16.05 -5.75 -7.44
C GLU A 210 15.19 -6.33 -8.56
N GLU A 211 13.94 -6.67 -8.26
CA GLU A 211 12.98 -7.16 -9.23
C GLU A 211 11.59 -6.58 -8.98
N MET A 212 11.18 -5.61 -9.82
CA MET A 212 9.89 -4.95 -9.69
C MET A 212 8.75 -5.94 -9.93
N PRO A 213 7.87 -6.19 -8.94
CA PRO A 213 6.76 -7.09 -9.11
C PRO A 213 5.73 -6.51 -10.10
N ARG A 214 5.23 -7.37 -10.97
CA ARG A 214 4.35 -6.98 -12.09
C ARG A 214 2.86 -7.18 -11.79
N GLY A 215 2.50 -7.69 -10.61
CA GLY A 215 1.12 -7.96 -10.25
C GLY A 215 0.29 -6.71 -9.97
N THR A 216 -0.97 -6.95 -9.60
CA THR A 216 -1.92 -5.89 -9.23
C THR A 216 -2.54 -6.14 -7.85
N LEU A 217 -2.93 -5.04 -7.21
CA LEU A 217 -3.55 -5.02 -5.89
C LEU A 217 -4.94 -4.42 -6.03
N THR A 218 -5.96 -5.11 -5.54
CA THR A 218 -7.33 -4.58 -5.45
C THR A 218 -7.74 -4.41 -3.99
N PHE A 219 -8.00 -3.17 -3.60
CA PHE A 219 -8.58 -2.80 -2.31
C PHE A 219 -10.08 -2.62 -2.49
N SER A 220 -10.90 -3.44 -1.82
CA SER A 220 -12.36 -3.38 -1.94
C SER A 220 -13.01 -3.12 -0.59
N ARG A 221 -13.91 -2.13 -0.56
CA ARG A 221 -14.76 -1.83 0.60
C ARG A 221 -16.21 -2.20 0.28
N PRO A 222 -16.60 -3.48 0.42
CA PRO A 222 -17.99 -3.88 0.34
C PRO A 222 -18.79 -3.14 1.42
N ALA A 223 -19.93 -2.59 1.01
CA ALA A 223 -20.97 -2.15 1.92
C ALA A 223 -22.01 -3.26 1.99
N PHE A 224 -22.33 -3.70 3.20
CA PHE A 224 -23.42 -4.63 3.45
C PHE A 224 -24.63 -3.86 3.96
N ASP A 225 -25.80 -4.16 3.41
CA ASP A 225 -27.06 -3.72 4.00
C ASP A 225 -27.33 -4.55 5.27
N VAL A 226 -27.69 -3.88 6.36
CA VAL A 226 -27.92 -4.51 7.66
C VAL A 226 -29.33 -5.08 7.73
N GLU A 227 -30.30 -4.42 7.08
CA GLU A 227 -31.71 -4.82 7.11
C GLU A 227 -31.88 -6.16 6.39
N GLU A 228 -31.26 -6.35 5.23
CA GLU A 228 -31.26 -7.63 4.50
C GLU A 228 -30.65 -8.79 5.30
N ARG A 229 -29.81 -8.52 6.30
CA ARG A 229 -29.04 -9.54 7.04
C ARG A 229 -29.80 -10.14 8.23
N GLU A 230 -30.67 -9.38 8.86
CA GLU A 230 -31.48 -9.88 9.98
C GLU A 230 -32.50 -10.91 9.45
N ASP A 231 -33.15 -10.60 8.32
CA ASP A 231 -34.04 -11.51 7.61
C ASP A 231 -33.33 -12.81 7.14
N MET A 232 -32.05 -12.72 6.77
CA MET A 232 -31.23 -13.85 6.31
C MET A 232 -30.82 -14.82 7.42
N LEU A 233 -30.73 -14.35 8.67
CA LEU A 233 -30.36 -15.20 9.81
C LEU A 233 -31.52 -16.08 10.25
N ASP A 234 -32.72 -15.48 10.35
CA ASP A 234 -33.94 -16.21 10.74
C ASP A 234 -34.41 -17.19 9.66
N SER A 235 -34.02 -16.97 8.41
CA SER A 235 -34.33 -17.84 7.27
C SER A 235 -33.20 -18.83 6.91
N TRP A 236 -32.14 -18.92 7.72
CA TRP A 236 -31.01 -19.80 7.43
C TRP A 236 -31.37 -21.28 7.58
N THR A 237 -31.46 -22.00 6.46
CA THR A 237 -31.77 -23.45 6.43
C THR A 237 -30.59 -24.33 6.00
N GLU A 238 -29.48 -23.73 5.59
CA GLU A 238 -28.32 -24.46 5.07
C GLU A 238 -27.56 -25.19 6.19
N PRO A 239 -27.13 -26.44 5.98
CA PRO A 239 -26.33 -27.16 6.97
C PRO A 239 -24.97 -26.49 7.17
N LEU A 240 -24.38 -26.70 8.35
CA LEU A 240 -23.00 -26.29 8.62
C LEU A 240 -22.06 -26.93 7.60
N ARG A 241 -21.09 -26.14 7.12
CA ARG A 241 -20.05 -26.60 6.20
C ARG A 241 -18.94 -27.32 6.97
N GLU A 242 -18.09 -28.04 6.25
CA GLU A 242 -16.92 -28.69 6.82
C GLU A 242 -16.01 -27.67 7.52
N MET A 243 -15.48 -28.06 8.69
CA MET A 243 -14.59 -27.25 9.50
C MET A 243 -13.31 -28.04 9.80
N HIS A 244 -12.17 -27.45 9.46
CA HIS A 244 -10.86 -27.93 9.88
C HIS A 244 -10.31 -27.00 10.96
N ALA A 245 -9.85 -27.57 12.08
CA ALA A 245 -9.23 -26.85 13.18
C ALA A 245 -7.92 -27.54 13.56
N THR A 246 -6.84 -26.77 13.61
CA THR A 246 -5.50 -27.21 13.99
C THR A 246 -4.86 -26.16 14.91
N PRO A 247 -4.14 -26.59 15.97
CA PRO A 247 -3.33 -25.68 16.78
C PRO A 247 -1.99 -25.34 16.13
N GLU A 248 -1.62 -26.01 15.03
CA GLU A 248 -0.40 -25.78 14.27
C GLU A 248 -0.63 -24.88 13.04
N GLY A 249 0.45 -24.24 12.59
CA GLY A 249 0.44 -23.37 11.42
C GLY A 249 -0.14 -21.98 11.68
N ARG A 250 -0.07 -21.14 10.65
CA ARG A 250 -0.51 -19.74 10.69
C ARG A 250 -1.41 -19.40 9.52
N ILE A 251 -2.22 -18.35 9.68
CA ILE A 251 -3.15 -17.90 8.63
C ILE A 251 -2.39 -17.56 7.33
N GLU A 252 -1.23 -16.93 7.44
CA GLU A 252 -0.41 -16.53 6.29
C GLU A 252 0.13 -17.71 5.47
N GLU A 253 0.25 -18.89 6.07
CA GLU A 253 0.77 -20.12 5.45
C GLU A 253 -0.33 -20.87 4.67
N MET A 254 -1.59 -20.51 4.86
CA MET A 254 -2.74 -21.14 4.20
C MET A 254 -2.93 -20.56 2.80
N GLU A 255 -2.13 -21.00 1.84
CA GLU A 255 -2.22 -20.58 0.44
C GLU A 255 -3.55 -20.98 -0.21
N GLY A 256 -4.04 -20.13 -1.12
CA GLY A 256 -5.33 -20.35 -1.81
C GLY A 256 -6.58 -20.07 -0.96
N CYS A 257 -6.44 -19.93 0.36
CA CYS A 257 -7.53 -19.60 1.27
C CYS A 257 -7.79 -18.09 1.35
N LEU A 258 -9.03 -17.72 1.74
CA LEU A 258 -9.31 -16.36 2.18
C LEU A 258 -8.67 -16.14 3.57
N GLN A 259 -7.56 -15.43 3.58
CA GLN A 259 -6.80 -15.16 4.80
C GLN A 259 -7.40 -13.98 5.57
N VAL A 260 -7.84 -14.23 6.81
CA VAL A 260 -8.45 -13.22 7.68
C VAL A 260 -7.39 -12.43 8.44
N VAL A 261 -7.55 -11.10 8.48
CA VAL A 261 -6.75 -10.21 9.32
C VAL A 261 -7.62 -9.68 10.45
N PHE A 262 -7.12 -9.77 11.68
CA PHE A 262 -7.82 -9.29 12.86
C PHE A 262 -7.64 -7.78 12.99
N SER A 263 -8.39 -7.03 12.19
CA SER A 263 -8.19 -5.61 11.98
C SER A 263 -8.80 -4.73 13.08
N SER A 264 -8.12 -3.61 13.35
CA SER A 264 -8.69 -2.46 14.05
C SER A 264 -9.73 -1.72 13.19
N ASP A 265 -10.58 -0.90 13.82
CA ASP A 265 -11.46 0.03 13.10
C ASP A 265 -10.73 0.97 12.14
N TYR A 266 -9.47 1.29 12.44
CA TYR A 266 -8.57 1.94 11.49
C TYR A 266 -7.68 0.87 10.90
N ILE A 267 -7.84 0.59 9.60
CA ILE A 267 -7.05 -0.43 8.91
C ILE A 267 -5.55 -0.21 9.12
N GLY A 268 -4.81 -1.30 9.35
CA GLY A 268 -3.40 -1.27 9.73
C GLY A 268 -3.17 -0.98 11.22
N GLY A 269 -4.23 -0.63 11.97
CA GLY A 269 -4.24 -0.47 13.42
C GLY A 269 -3.03 0.31 13.94
N GLN A 270 -2.22 -0.37 14.74
CA GLN A 270 -1.04 0.19 15.41
C GLN A 270 0.28 -0.08 14.66
N VAL A 271 0.25 -0.46 13.37
CA VAL A 271 1.45 -0.79 12.59
C VAL A 271 2.44 0.37 12.51
N MET A 272 1.97 1.61 12.43
CA MET A 272 2.83 2.81 12.43
C MET A 272 3.32 3.23 13.82
N ASN A 273 2.79 2.59 14.86
CA ASN A 273 3.09 2.87 16.27
C ASN A 273 3.84 1.68 16.87
N THR A 274 3.57 1.33 18.12
CA THR A 274 4.22 0.21 18.83
C THR A 274 3.52 -1.13 18.63
N GLY A 275 2.50 -1.23 17.77
CA GLY A 275 1.76 -2.49 17.57
C GLY A 275 2.62 -3.57 16.91
N ALA A 276 2.62 -4.77 17.48
CA ALA A 276 3.27 -5.97 16.95
C ALA A 276 2.37 -7.22 17.09
N MET A 277 1.07 -7.04 16.92
CA MET A 277 0.10 -8.14 16.89
C MET A 277 -0.20 -8.55 15.44
N GLN A 278 -1.08 -9.53 15.24
CA GLN A 278 -1.34 -10.19 13.96
C GLN A 278 -1.55 -9.22 12.78
N GLU A 279 -2.39 -8.19 12.91
CA GLU A 279 -2.60 -7.18 11.86
C GLU A 279 -1.30 -6.45 11.49
N ALA A 280 -0.57 -5.95 12.49
CA ALA A 280 0.66 -5.19 12.26
C ALA A 280 1.76 -6.06 11.63
N ILE A 281 1.91 -7.31 12.09
CA ILE A 281 2.87 -8.27 11.52
C ILE A 281 2.49 -8.57 10.07
N ARG A 282 1.21 -8.84 9.77
CA ARG A 282 0.76 -9.13 8.41
C ARG A 282 1.03 -7.95 7.46
N PHE A 283 0.77 -6.73 7.91
CA PHE A 283 1.05 -5.52 7.12
C PHE A 283 2.54 -5.27 6.91
N LEU A 284 3.42 -5.73 7.81
CA LEU A 284 4.88 -5.64 7.64
C LEU A 284 5.43 -6.75 6.75
N CYS A 285 4.88 -7.96 6.81
CA CYS A 285 5.22 -9.06 5.89
C CYS A 285 4.67 -8.80 4.48
N CYS A 286 3.62 -7.99 4.34
CA CYS A 286 3.04 -7.57 3.06
C CYS A 286 2.87 -6.04 3.00
N PRO A 287 3.96 -5.24 2.91
CA PRO A 287 3.92 -3.78 3.03
C PRO A 287 2.98 -3.05 2.07
N GLU A 288 2.69 -3.64 0.91
CA GLU A 288 1.70 -3.13 -0.04
C GLU A 288 0.30 -2.94 0.58
N MET A 289 -0.03 -3.72 1.63
CA MET A 289 -1.27 -3.55 2.38
C MET A 289 -1.35 -2.20 3.11
N LEU A 290 -0.22 -1.59 3.48
CA LEU A 290 -0.19 -0.28 4.15
C LEU A 290 -0.81 0.82 3.29
N VAL A 291 -0.83 0.66 1.95
CA VAL A 291 -1.51 1.61 1.04
C VAL A 291 -3.00 1.73 1.34
N SER A 292 -3.62 0.68 1.91
CA SER A 292 -5.02 0.76 2.37
C SER A 292 -5.27 1.89 3.37
N MET A 293 -4.27 2.30 4.15
CA MET A 293 -4.37 3.37 5.14
C MET A 293 -4.53 4.75 4.49
N LEU A 294 -4.07 4.91 3.24
CA LEU A 294 -4.33 6.10 2.43
C LEU A 294 -5.74 6.14 1.86
N LEU A 295 -6.27 4.95 1.53
CA LEU A 295 -7.50 4.78 0.76
C LEU A 295 -8.73 4.67 1.65
N CYS A 296 -8.61 4.06 2.82
CA CYS A 296 -9.74 3.75 3.70
C CYS A 296 -9.77 4.68 4.90
N ASP A 297 -10.90 5.38 5.09
CA ASP A 297 -11.19 6.00 6.37
C ASP A 297 -11.63 4.94 7.40
N TRP A 298 -11.93 5.41 8.62
CA TRP A 298 -12.46 4.61 9.71
C TRP A 298 -13.59 3.67 9.28
N VAL A 299 -13.49 2.43 9.74
CA VAL A 299 -14.30 1.28 9.35
C VAL A 299 -15.21 0.80 10.50
N GLY A 300 -15.08 1.38 11.69
CA GLY A 300 -15.79 0.95 12.90
C GLY A 300 -17.29 1.27 12.95
N TYR A 301 -17.88 0.95 14.10
CA TYR A 301 -19.32 1.01 14.34
C TYR A 301 -19.68 2.17 15.29
N LEU A 302 -20.55 3.10 14.86
CA LEU A 302 -21.14 4.10 15.76
C LEU A 302 -22.46 3.53 16.30
N ARG A 303 -22.50 3.18 17.58
CA ARG A 303 -23.71 2.74 18.29
C ARG A 303 -24.23 3.89 19.15
N ALA A 304 -24.90 4.86 18.53
CA ALA A 304 -25.83 5.78 19.19
C ALA A 304 -26.57 6.65 18.14
N SER A 305 -27.85 6.32 17.93
CA SER A 305 -28.94 7.12 17.34
C SER A 305 -28.81 7.66 15.90
N HIS A 306 -27.69 7.44 15.21
CA HIS A 306 -27.34 8.20 14.00
C HIS A 306 -26.56 7.35 12.97
N CYS A 307 -26.97 7.45 11.69
CA CYS A 307 -26.25 7.10 10.47
C CYS A 307 -25.29 5.88 10.52
N TYR A 308 -25.81 4.68 10.25
CA TYR A 308 -25.05 3.41 10.25
C TYR A 308 -23.89 3.41 9.25
N PRO A 309 -22.61 3.50 9.67
CA PRO A 309 -21.49 3.15 8.81
C PRO A 309 -21.60 1.63 8.57
N GLY A 310 -21.93 1.23 7.34
CA GLY A 310 -22.04 -0.18 6.97
C GLY A 310 -20.76 -0.92 7.34
N ARG A 311 -20.92 -2.14 7.88
CA ARG A 311 -19.82 -3.04 8.22
C ARG A 311 -18.90 -3.12 7.00
N ALA A 312 -17.69 -2.58 7.09
CA ALA A 312 -16.75 -2.68 5.98
C ALA A 312 -15.70 -3.72 6.36
N ALA A 313 -15.60 -4.78 5.58
CA ALA A 313 -14.44 -5.65 5.61
C ALA A 313 -13.55 -5.18 4.47
N LEU A 314 -12.33 -4.69 4.74
CA LEU A 314 -11.43 -4.39 3.63
C LEU A 314 -10.89 -5.71 3.08
N GLN A 315 -11.28 -6.05 1.85
CA GLN A 315 -10.66 -7.15 1.14
C GLN A 315 -9.51 -6.60 0.29
N CYS A 316 -8.28 -6.93 0.68
CA CYS A 316 -7.10 -6.73 -0.17
C CYS A 316 -6.88 -8.03 -0.94
N ILE A 317 -7.16 -8.01 -2.24
CA ILE A 317 -6.89 -9.14 -3.13
C ILE A 317 -5.61 -8.82 -3.88
N ARG A 318 -4.53 -9.54 -3.57
CA ARG A 318 -3.33 -9.57 -4.40
C ARG A 318 -3.61 -10.49 -5.58
N ARG A 319 -3.71 -9.93 -6.78
CA ARG A 319 -3.81 -10.71 -8.01
C ARG A 319 -2.41 -10.87 -8.60
N ILE A 320 -1.83 -12.02 -8.34
CA ILE A 320 -0.74 -12.58 -9.16
C ILE A 320 -1.48 -13.44 -10.18
N ARG A 321 -1.46 -13.07 -11.48
CA ARG A 321 -1.86 -14.04 -12.50
C ARG A 321 -0.78 -15.11 -12.47
N PHE A 322 -1.14 -16.33 -12.09
CA PHE A 322 -0.40 -17.53 -12.44
C PHE A 322 -1.08 -18.06 -13.70
N VAL A 323 -0.41 -17.97 -14.84
CA VAL A 323 -0.77 -18.70 -16.03
C VAL A 323 -0.26 -20.11 -15.81
N THR A 324 -1.16 -21.03 -15.44
CA THR A 324 -0.89 -22.44 -15.73
C THR A 324 -0.65 -22.52 -17.23
N PRO A 325 0.52 -22.99 -17.70
CA PRO A 325 0.74 -23.13 -19.12
C PRO A 325 -0.39 -23.99 -19.69
N PRO A 326 -0.90 -23.68 -20.90
CA PRO A 326 -1.90 -24.52 -21.53
C PRO A 326 -1.34 -25.94 -21.55
N ARG A 327 -2.11 -26.90 -21.01
CA ARG A 327 -1.80 -28.31 -21.25
C ARG A 327 -1.64 -28.46 -22.76
N SER A 328 -0.44 -28.81 -23.19
CA SER A 328 -0.19 -29.23 -24.55
C SER A 328 -1.09 -30.44 -24.81
N ASP A 329 -2.20 -30.21 -25.52
CA ASP A 329 -2.97 -31.27 -26.15
C ASP A 329 -2.13 -31.86 -27.29
N GLU A 330 -1.10 -32.63 -26.94
CA GLU A 330 -0.43 -33.56 -27.83
C GLU A 330 -0.02 -34.78 -27.00
N THR A 331 -0.95 -35.73 -26.87
CA THR A 331 -0.74 -37.17 -27.14
C THR A 331 -1.97 -37.99 -26.73
N ALA A 332 -3.09 -37.76 -27.44
CA ALA A 332 -3.97 -38.87 -27.75
C ALA A 332 -3.25 -39.78 -28.77
N LYS A 333 -2.40 -40.69 -28.29
CA LYS A 333 -1.95 -41.87 -29.03
C LYS A 333 -1.37 -42.92 -28.06
N GLY A 334 -2.26 -43.81 -27.64
CA GLY A 334 -1.97 -45.24 -27.42
C GLY A 334 -1.11 -45.62 -26.21
N ARG A 335 -1.75 -46.17 -25.18
CA ARG A 335 -1.52 -47.57 -24.80
C ARG A 335 -2.59 -48.08 -23.82
N THR A 336 -3.30 -49.07 -24.32
CA THR A 336 -3.99 -50.14 -23.59
C THR A 336 -3.04 -50.89 -22.64
N GLU A 337 -3.64 -51.48 -21.59
CA GLU A 337 -3.11 -52.53 -20.69
C GLU A 337 -2.00 -52.07 -19.70
N ARG A 338 -2.05 -52.33 -18.39
CA ARG A 338 -2.72 -53.33 -17.52
C ARG A 338 -2.98 -52.74 -16.15
#